data_AF-A0A1S8C4R3-F1
#
_entry.id   AF-A0A1S8C4R3-F1
#
_cell.length_a   1.000
_cell.length_b   1.000
_cell.length_c   1.000
_cell.angle_alpha   90.00
_cell.angle_beta   90.00
_cell.angle_gamma   90.00
#
_symmetry.space_group_name_H-M   'P 1'
#
loop_
_entity.id
_entity.type
_entity.pdbx_description
1 polymer ?
#
loop_
_entity_poly.entity_id
_entity_poly.type
_entity_poly.pdbx_seq_one_letter_code
_entity_poly.pdbx_strand_id
1 'polypeptide(L)' 'MDPWGDGEPGVLVLPSGRRVRGRGLRQELAPGPAPGFGVYLLGRPPCPVPWET' A
#
# COMPACT_ATOMS: atom_id res chain seq x y z
N MET A 1 -9.20 11.36 -6.54
CA MET A 1 -8.46 10.09 -6.58
C MET A 1 -9.52 9.02 -6.75
N ASP A 2 -9.59 8.40 -7.92
CA ASP A 2 -10.55 7.31 -8.13
C ASP A 2 -10.13 6.11 -7.28
N PRO A 3 -11.05 5.48 -6.52
CA PRO A 3 -10.74 4.30 -5.73
C PRO A 3 -10.35 3.13 -6.65
N TRP A 4 -9.35 2.33 -6.24
CA TRP A 4 -8.94 1.12 -6.96
C TRP A 4 -10.13 0.16 -7.18
N GLY A 5 -10.13 -0.55 -8.32
CA GLY A 5 -11.17 -1.56 -8.60
C GLY A 5 -11.05 -2.82 -7.74
N ASP A 6 -12.18 -3.48 -7.44
CA ASP A 6 -12.26 -4.65 -6.54
C ASP A 6 -11.50 -5.90 -7.06
N GLY A 7 -11.22 -5.96 -8.36
CA GLY A 7 -10.48 -7.05 -9.00
C GLY A 7 -9.07 -6.68 -9.46
N GLU A 8 -8.60 -5.47 -9.15
CA GLU A 8 -7.25 -5.08 -9.55
C GLU A 8 -6.17 -5.90 -8.83
N PRO A 9 -5.06 -6.24 -9.49
CA PRO A 9 -3.97 -6.99 -8.87
C PRO A 9 -3.45 -6.33 -7.58
N GLY A 10 -3.49 -7.12 -6.50
CA GLY A 10 -3.02 -6.73 -5.17
C GLY A 10 -4.06 -5.94 -4.35
N VAL A 11 -5.27 -5.69 -4.86
CA VAL A 11 -6.33 -5.02 -4.09
C VAL A 11 -7.08 -6.02 -3.20
N LEU A 12 -7.28 -5.63 -1.95
CA LEU A 12 -8.09 -6.33 -0.95
C LEU A 12 -9.17 -5.38 -0.44
N VAL A 13 -10.41 -5.88 -0.35
CA VAL A 13 -11.52 -5.19 0.30
C VAL A 13 -11.64 -5.70 1.74
N LEU A 14 -11.46 -4.81 2.71
CA LEU A 14 -11.63 -5.13 4.12
C LEU A 14 -13.12 -5.16 4.51
N PRO A 15 -13.52 -5.83 5.61
CA PRO A 15 -14.91 -5.85 6.07
C PRO A 15 -15.54 -4.46 6.33
N SER A 16 -14.69 -3.44 6.53
CA SER A 16 -15.13 -2.04 6.65
C SER A 16 -15.50 -1.37 5.32
N GLY A 17 -15.36 -2.06 4.18
CA GLY A 17 -15.48 -1.50 2.84
C GLY A 17 -14.25 -0.71 2.36
N ARG A 18 -13.23 -0.55 3.21
CA ARG A 18 -11.96 0.07 2.82
C ARG A 18 -11.19 -0.81 1.85
N ARG A 19 -10.56 -0.19 0.86
CA ARG A 19 -9.71 -0.85 -0.13
C ARG A 19 -8.25 -0.61 0.20
N VAL A 20 -7.46 -1.67 0.19
CA VAL A 20 -6.01 -1.63 0.38
C VAL A 20 -5.35 -2.32 -0.79
N ARG A 21 -4.32 -1.71 -1.39
CA ARG A 21 -3.48 -2.35 -2.39
C ARG A 21 -2.16 -2.78 -1.76
N GLY A 22 -1.97 -4.09 -1.63
CA GLY A 22 -0.75 -4.71 -1.13
C GLY A 22 0.20 -5.08 -2.27
N ARG A 23 1.51 -4.98 -2.00
CA ARG A 23 2.57 -5.56 -2.84
C ARG A 23 3.75 -5.98 -1.96
N GLY A 24 4.59 -6.87 -2.48
CA GLY A 24 5.89 -7.11 -1.87
C GLY A 24 6.77 -5.85 -1.97
N LEU A 25 7.52 -5.52 -0.92
CA LEU A 25 8.44 -4.37 -0.94
C LEU A 25 9.49 -4.45 -2.06
N ARG A 26 9.90 -5.68 -2.42
CA ARG A 26 10.83 -5.97 -3.52
C ARG A 26 10.21 -5.83 -4.91
N GLN A 27 8.89 -5.78 -5.02
CA GLN A 27 8.22 -5.55 -6.29
C GLN A 27 8.19 -4.05 -6.59
N GLU A 28 8.15 -3.69 -7.86
CA GLU A 28 8.02 -2.28 -8.25
C GLU A 28 6.68 -1.71 -7.81
N LEU A 29 6.63 -0.38 -7.67
CA LEU A 29 5.36 0.29 -7.45
C LEU A 29 4.53 0.19 -8.73
N ALA A 30 3.29 -0.27 -8.60
CA ALA A 30 2.37 -0.32 -9.73
C ALA A 30 2.19 1.09 -10.33
N PRO A 31 2.08 1.21 -11.66
CA PRO A 31 1.85 2.50 -12.32
C PRO A 31 0.54 3.12 -11.82
N GLY A 32 0.53 4.45 -11.70
CA GLY A 32 -0.62 5.20 -11.22
C GLY A 32 -0.27 6.19 -10.12
N PRO A 33 -1.27 6.87 -9.54
CA PRO A 33 -1.05 7.82 -8.46
C PRO A 33 -0.52 7.11 -7.21
N ALA A 34 0.47 7.72 -6.56
CA ALA A 34 0.98 7.25 -5.28
C ALA A 34 -0.14 7.25 -4.22
N PRO A 35 -0.14 6.29 -3.27
CA PRO A 35 -1.11 6.29 -2.20
C PRO A 35 -0.90 7.49 -1.27
N GLY A 36 -2.00 8.07 -0.77
CA GLY A 36 -1.92 9.14 0.24
C GLY A 36 -1.41 8.66 1.61
N PHE A 37 -1.47 7.36 1.88
CA PHE A 37 -0.97 6.74 3.10
C PHE A 37 -0.45 5.33 2.82
N GLY A 38 0.70 4.97 3.40
CA GLY A 38 1.33 3.66 3.23
C GLY A 38 1.56 2.96 4.56
N VAL A 39 1.30 1.66 4.61
CA VAL A 39 1.61 0.79 5.75
C VAL A 39 2.69 -0.19 5.32
N TYR A 40 3.82 -0.19 6.02
CA TYR A 40 4.97 -1.05 5.71
C TYR A 40 5.16 -2.11 6.79
N LEU A 41 4.88 -3.36 6.44
CA LEU A 41 5.10 -4.51 7.33
C LEU A 41 6.55 -5.01 7.13
N LEU A 42 7.40 -4.71 8.09
CA LEU A 42 8.82 -5.05 8.05
C LEU A 42 9.14 -6.18 9.05
N GLY A 43 10.01 -7.10 8.64
CA GLY A 43 10.53 -8.14 9.55
C GLY A 43 11.62 -7.64 10.52
N ARG A 44 12.00 -6.36 10.42
CA ARG A 44 12.99 -5.67 11.26
C ARG A 44 12.66 -4.18 11.30
N PRO A 45 13.23 -3.41 12.25
CA PRO A 45 13.05 -1.96 12.27
C PRO A 45 13.43 -1.31 10.92
N PRO A 46 12.67 -0.30 10.46
CA PRO A 46 13.04 0.46 9.26
C PRO A 46 14.38 1.17 9.47
N CYS A 47 15.11 1.42 8.38
CA CYS A 47 16.13 2.47 8.40
C CYS A 47 15.47 3.82 8.71
N PRO A 48 16.21 4.80 9.26
CA PRO A 48 15.68 6.14 9.47
C PRO A 48 15.02 6.67 8.20
N VAL A 49 13.74 7.04 8.33
CA VAL A 49 12.93 7.64 7.27
C VAL A 49 12.80 9.14 7.56
N PRO A 50 12.62 9.99 6.53
CA PRO A 50 12.59 11.45 6.72
C PRO A 50 11.27 11.98 7.31
N TRP A 51 10.41 11.11 7.83
CA TRP A 51 9.12 11.46 8.45
C TRP A 51 9.00 10.82 9.83
N GLU A 52 8.09 11.36 10.65
CA GLU A 52 7.80 10.86 11.99
C GLU A 52 7.22 9.43 11.94
N THR A 53 7.70 8.56 12.83
CA THR A 53 7.28 7.15 12.98
C THR A 53 6.57 6.92 14.29
#